data_AF-R7IAD1-F1
#
_entry.id   AF-R7IAD1-F1
#
_cell.length_a   1.000
_cell.length_b   1.000
_cell.length_c   1.000
_cell.angle_alpha   90.00
_cell.angle_beta   90.00
_cell.angle_gamma   90.00
#
_symmetry.space_group_name_H-M   'P 1'
#
loop_
_entity.id
_entity.type
_entity.pdbx_description
1 polymer ?
#
loop_
_entity_poly.entity_id
_entity_poly.type
_entity_poly.pdbx_seq_one_letter_code
_entity_poly.pdbx_strand_id
1 'polypeptide(L)'
;MTELKIDRQQLLKLRSESHALNPMVLLGQNGLTDAVLKEIGKALDSHGLVKIRIPGDDREEREADIERILNEMGAARIQTIGKTVTIWRPMPEKENSRAVSSKDSEEDRPRSRGGKILRTDKKRIAKRKTPIRRAHPKRKRTVKKAQGAAS
;
A
#
# COMPACT_ATOMS: atom_id res chain seq x y z
N MET A 1 4.72 -23.76 22.42
CA MET A 1 3.50 -22.93 22.43
C MET A 1 3.77 -21.66 23.21
N THR A 2 4.45 -20.71 22.57
CA THR A 2 4.81 -19.39 23.11
C THR A 2 3.89 -18.32 22.53
N GLU A 3 2.59 -18.62 22.45
CA GLU A 3 1.60 -17.66 21.97
C GLU A 3 1.30 -16.65 23.07
N LEU A 4 1.42 -15.36 22.73
CA LEU A 4 1.06 -14.27 23.63
C LEU A 4 -0.47 -14.18 23.75
N LYS A 5 -0.98 -14.22 24.99
CA LYS A 5 -2.40 -14.00 25.27
C LYS A 5 -2.68 -12.51 25.39
N ILE A 6 -3.77 -12.06 24.76
CA ILE A 6 -4.20 -10.66 24.74
C ILE A 6 -5.56 -10.52 25.43
N ASP A 7 -5.78 -9.41 26.13
CA ASP A 7 -7.10 -9.08 26.67
C ASP A 7 -8.14 -8.78 25.58
N ARG A 8 -9.41 -9.00 25.89
CA ARG A 8 -10.55 -8.79 24.98
C ARG A 8 -10.65 -7.35 24.48
N GLN A 9 -10.43 -6.35 25.35
CA GLN A 9 -10.53 -4.95 24.95
C GLN A 9 -9.43 -4.58 23.95
N GLN A 10 -8.21 -5.04 24.22
CA GLN A 10 -7.07 -4.85 23.34
C GLN A 10 -7.26 -5.58 22.00
N LEU A 11 -7.82 -6.79 22.00
CA LEU A 11 -8.14 -7.53 20.78
C LEU A 11 -9.08 -6.74 19.86
N LEU A 12 -10.13 -6.13 20.42
CA LEU A 12 -11.09 -5.32 19.64
C LEU A 12 -10.44 -4.08 19.03
N LYS A 13 -9.56 -3.41 19.79
CA LYS A 13 -8.79 -2.25 19.31
C LYS A 13 -7.87 -2.63 18.15
N LEU A 14 -7.05 -3.67 18.34
CA LEU A 14 -6.12 -4.17 17.33
C LEU A 14 -6.83 -4.68 16.08
N ARG A 15 -8.01 -5.27 16.24
CA ARG A 15 -8.86 -5.69 15.13
C ARG A 15 -9.28 -4.51 14.28
N SER A 16 -9.78 -3.44 14.90
CA SER A 16 -10.15 -2.19 14.22
C SER A 16 -8.96 -1.60 13.43
N GLU A 17 -7.81 -1.48 14.08
CA GLU A 17 -6.57 -0.98 13.46
C GLU A 17 -6.13 -1.85 12.27
N SER A 18 -6.25 -3.17 12.40
CA SER A 18 -5.82 -4.11 11.35
C SER A 18 -6.68 -4.05 10.07
N HIS A 19 -7.93 -3.58 10.14
CA HIS A 19 -8.80 -3.53 8.98
C HIS A 19 -8.34 -2.48 7.95
N ALA A 20 -7.78 -1.37 8.41
CA ALA A 20 -7.25 -0.31 7.54
C ALA A 20 -5.87 -0.64 6.95
N LEU A 21 -5.15 -1.62 7.52
CA LEU A 21 -3.81 -1.98 7.09
C LEU A 21 -3.81 -2.89 5.85
N ASN A 22 -2.91 -2.60 4.92
CA ASN A 22 -2.58 -3.47 3.80
C ASN A 22 -1.63 -4.60 4.27
N PRO A 23 -1.70 -5.79 3.65
CA PRO A 23 -0.74 -6.84 3.94
C PRO A 23 0.67 -6.39 3.56
N MET A 24 1.59 -6.41 4.53
CA MET A 24 2.99 -6.02 4.31
C MET A 24 3.82 -7.18 3.77
N VAL A 25 3.56 -8.38 4.26
CA VAL A 25 4.30 -9.58 3.85
C VAL A 25 3.37 -10.48 3.05
N LEU A 26 3.85 -10.88 1.88
CA LEU A 26 3.18 -11.83 1.00
C LEU A 26 4.04 -13.08 0.89
N LEU A 27 3.51 -14.23 1.30
CA LEU A 27 4.17 -15.50 1.05
C LEU A 27 4.09 -15.81 -0.45
N GLY A 28 5.18 -16.35 -1.00
CA GLY A 28 5.22 -16.84 -2.38
C GLY A 28 4.70 -18.28 -2.50
N GLN A 29 4.92 -18.91 -3.65
CA GLN A 29 4.57 -20.32 -3.86
C GLN A 29 5.45 -21.28 -3.05
N ASN A 30 6.62 -20.84 -2.61
CA ASN A 30 7.53 -21.64 -1.79
C ASN A 30 7.10 -21.73 -0.31
N GLY A 31 5.95 -21.16 0.05
CA GLY A 31 5.42 -21.18 1.41
C GLY A 31 6.27 -20.40 2.42
N LEU A 32 6.31 -20.90 3.65
CA LEU A 32 7.08 -20.31 4.74
C LEU A 32 8.57 -20.66 4.60
N THR A 33 9.38 -19.64 4.29
CA THR A 33 10.84 -19.75 4.18
C THR A 33 11.53 -18.88 5.24
N ASP A 34 12.78 -19.19 5.55
CA ASP A 34 13.59 -18.43 6.53
C ASP A 34 13.74 -16.94 6.16
N ALA A 35 13.73 -16.63 4.86
CA ALA A 35 13.76 -15.25 4.38
C ALA A 35 12.48 -14.50 4.77
N VAL A 36 11.32 -15.15 4.59
CA VAL A 36 10.02 -14.59 4.98
C VAL A 36 9.92 -14.44 6.49
N LEU A 37 10.40 -15.42 7.27
CA LEU A 37 10.44 -15.33 8.73
C LEU A 37 11.26 -14.12 9.21
N LYS A 38 12.43 -13.88 8.62
CA LYS A 38 13.24 -12.69 8.89
C LYS A 38 12.52 -11.39 8.54
N GLU A 39 11.78 -11.37 7.44
CA GLU A 39 11.01 -10.20 7.01
C GLU A 39 9.83 -9.92 7.95
N ILE A 40 9.10 -10.96 8.36
CA ILE A 40 8.03 -10.87 9.36
C ILE A 40 8.59 -10.29 10.67
N GLY A 41 9.75 -10.76 11.12
CA GLY A 41 10.42 -10.20 12.30
C GLY A 41 10.71 -8.71 12.18
N LYS A 42 11.31 -8.28 11.08
CA LYS A 42 11.58 -6.84 10.83
C LYS A 42 10.29 -6.00 10.79
N ALA A 43 9.23 -6.54 10.21
CA ALA A 43 7.93 -5.85 10.15
C ALA A 43 7.32 -5.72 11.55
N LEU A 44 7.37 -6.78 12.36
CA LEU A 44 6.90 -6.77 13.75
C LEU A 44 7.73 -5.79 14.61
N ASP A 45 9.05 -5.73 14.41
CA ASP A 45 9.95 -4.83 15.14
C ASP A 45 9.87 -3.36 14.71
N SER A 46 9.08 -3.04 13.67
CA SER A 46 8.89 -1.68 13.16
C SER A 46 7.47 -1.15 13.43
N HIS A 47 6.46 -2.02 13.28
CA HIS A 47 5.06 -1.64 13.35
C HIS A 47 4.30 -2.26 14.53
N GLY A 48 4.80 -3.36 15.11
CA GLY A 48 4.13 -4.13 16.17
C GLY A 48 2.89 -4.91 15.70
N LEU A 49 2.09 -4.37 14.77
CA LEU A 49 0.91 -4.98 14.16
C LEU A 49 1.14 -5.23 12.67
N VAL A 50 1.09 -6.49 12.23
CA VAL A 50 1.39 -6.86 10.84
C VAL A 50 0.30 -7.76 10.27
N LYS A 51 -0.08 -7.47 9.03
CA LYS A 51 -0.98 -8.31 8.22
C LYS A 51 -0.15 -9.09 7.20
N ILE A 52 -0.30 -10.41 7.19
CA ILE A 52 0.45 -11.35 6.35
C ILE A 52 -0.53 -12.07 5.43
N ARG A 53 -0.23 -12.12 4.14
CA ARG A 53 -1.01 -12.87 3.15
C ARG A 53 -0.33 -14.21 2.88
N ILE A 54 -1.03 -15.31 3.13
CA ILE A 54 -0.59 -16.68 2.90
C ILE A 54 -1.41 -17.25 1.74
N PRO A 55 -0.88 -17.24 0.51
CA PRO A 55 -1.54 -17.86 -0.62
C PRO A 55 -1.38 -19.38 -0.50
N GLY A 56 -2.41 -20.03 0.00
CA GLY A 56 -2.58 -21.48 -0.06
C GLY A 56 -4.06 -21.78 -0.22
N ASP A 57 -4.39 -22.89 -0.89
CA ASP A 57 -5.78 -23.35 -1.01
C ASP A 57 -6.13 -24.34 0.10
N ASP A 58 -5.14 -25.10 0.59
CA ASP A 58 -5.29 -25.92 1.78
C ASP A 58 -5.43 -25.04 3.04
N ARG A 59 -6.34 -25.45 3.92
CA ARG A 59 -6.58 -24.81 5.21
C ARG A 59 -5.63 -25.34 6.28
N GLU A 60 -5.29 -26.62 6.24
CA GLU A 60 -4.47 -27.27 7.28
C GLU A 60 -3.02 -26.77 7.20
N GLU A 61 -2.45 -26.73 6.00
CA GLU A 61 -1.10 -26.17 5.78
C GLU A 61 -1.03 -24.70 6.22
N ARG A 62 -2.06 -23.92 5.91
CA ARG A 62 -2.13 -22.51 6.32
C ARG A 62 -2.17 -22.34 7.83
N GLU A 63 -2.90 -23.20 8.52
CA GLU A 63 -2.99 -23.18 9.99
C GLU A 63 -1.64 -23.57 10.60
N ALA A 64 -0.98 -24.59 10.06
CA ALA A 64 0.37 -25.00 10.48
C ALA A 64 1.42 -23.89 10.25
N ASP A 65 1.38 -23.20 9.12
CA ASP A 65 2.26 -22.05 8.85
C ASP A 65 2.04 -20.91 9.84
N ILE A 66 0.77 -20.59 10.14
CA ILE A 66 0.42 -19.56 11.12
C ILE A 66 0.96 -19.94 12.51
N GLU A 67 0.73 -21.17 12.95
CA GLU A 67 1.21 -21.65 14.24
C GLU A 67 2.74 -21.61 14.32
N ARG A 68 3.43 -21.99 13.24
CA ARG A 68 4.89 -21.91 13.18
C ARG A 68 5.39 -20.47 13.32
N ILE A 69 4.79 -19.52 12.59
CA ILE A 69 5.13 -18.10 12.70
C ILE A 69 4.91 -17.59 14.13
N LEU A 70 3.78 -17.92 14.75
CA LEU A 70 3.44 -17.48 16.11
C LEU A 70 4.43 -18.02 17.14
N ASN A 71 4.83 -19.29 17.01
CA ASN A 71 5.79 -19.92 17.91
C ASN A 71 7.20 -19.34 17.76
N GLU A 72 7.69 -19.17 16.53
CA GLU A 72 9.04 -18.65 16.27
C GLU A 72 9.18 -17.17 16.66
N MET A 73 8.15 -16.36 16.41
CA MET A 73 8.19 -14.92 16.65
C MET A 73 7.69 -14.52 18.04
N GLY A 74 7.05 -15.43 18.77
CA GLY A 74 6.39 -15.14 20.05
C GLY A 74 5.35 -14.04 19.90
N ALA A 75 4.48 -14.16 18.89
CA ALA A 75 3.45 -13.19 18.57
C ALA A 75 2.05 -13.72 18.94
N ALA A 76 1.07 -12.82 18.99
CA ALA A 76 -0.32 -13.15 19.25
C ALA A 76 -1.15 -13.12 17.95
N ARG A 77 -2.02 -14.11 17.76
CA ARG A 77 -3.00 -14.14 16.65
C ARG A 77 -4.19 -13.25 17.01
N ILE A 78 -4.50 -12.27 16.16
CA ILE A 78 -5.68 -11.40 16.35
C ILE A 78 -6.87 -11.94 15.57
N GLN A 79 -6.69 -12.09 14.26
CA GLN A 79 -7.76 -12.48 13.36
C GLN A 79 -7.18 -13.11 12.09
N THR A 80 -7.89 -14.08 11.54
CA THR A 80 -7.66 -14.60 10.19
C THR A 80 -8.86 -14.25 9.32
N ILE A 81 -8.60 -13.62 8.17
CA ILE A 81 -9.60 -13.26 7.17
C ILE A 81 -9.19 -13.91 5.84
N GLY A 82 -9.82 -15.05 5.53
CA GLY A 82 -9.53 -15.82 4.33
C GLY A 82 -8.05 -16.22 4.27
N LYS A 83 -7.35 -15.74 3.23
CA LYS A 83 -5.92 -15.99 2.98
C LYS A 83 -4.98 -15.03 3.73
N THR A 84 -5.51 -14.24 4.66
CA THR A 84 -4.73 -13.20 5.37
C THR A 84 -4.84 -13.40 6.86
N VAL A 85 -3.72 -13.27 7.57
CA VAL A 85 -3.66 -13.34 9.03
C VAL A 85 -3.11 -12.03 9.58
N THR A 86 -3.68 -11.56 10.67
CA THR A 86 -3.18 -10.42 11.44
C THR A 86 -2.52 -10.95 12.71
N ILE A 87 -1.26 -10.60 12.89
CA ILE A 87 -0.46 -10.94 14.07
C ILE A 87 0.04 -9.67 14.75
N TRP A 88 0.25 -9.76 16.06
CA TRP A 88 0.71 -8.63 16.87
C TRP A 88 1.73 -9.04 17.91
N ARG A 89 2.69 -8.14 18.15
CA ARG A 89 3.70 -8.24 19.19
C ARG A 89 3.83 -6.89 19.91
N PRO A 90 3.93 -6.85 21.26
CA PRO A 90 4.25 -5.62 21.96
C PRO A 90 5.64 -5.15 21.53
N MET A 91 5.70 -3.95 20.98
CA MET A 91 6.97 -3.33 20.62
C MET A 91 7.67 -2.88 21.91
N PRO A 92 8.97 -3.18 22.11
CA PRO A 92 9.73 -2.49 23.15
C PRO A 92 9.69 -1.00 22.85
N GLU A 93 9.45 -0.18 23.88
CA GLU A 93 9.44 1.28 23.78
C GLU A 93 10.75 1.75 23.10
N LYS A 94 10.69 1.99 21.79
CA LYS A 94 11.72 2.77 21.12
C LYS A 94 11.38 4.21 21.43
N GLU A 95 12.13 4.76 22.39
CA GLU A 95 12.19 6.18 22.71
C GLU A 95 12.02 7.00 21.43
N ASN A 96 10.94 7.77 21.40
CA ASN A 96 10.43 8.45 20.23
C ASN A 96 11.43 9.52 19.73
N SER A 97 12.40 9.15 18.90
CA SER A 97 13.21 10.10 18.14
C SER A 97 12.38 10.66 16.96
N ARG A 98 11.29 11.36 17.29
CA ARG A 98 10.57 12.27 16.39
C ARG A 98 10.47 13.66 17.02
N ALA A 99 11.63 14.17 17.43
CA ALA A 99 11.91 15.59 17.29
C ALA A 99 12.88 15.70 16.10
N VAL A 100 12.64 16.66 15.18
CA VAL A 100 13.31 16.91 13.87
C VAL A 100 12.56 16.23 12.71
N SER A 101 11.91 16.91 11.76
CA SER A 101 11.99 18.30 11.31
C SER A 101 10.62 18.77 10.80
N SER A 102 9.94 19.58 11.62
CA SER A 102 9.10 20.66 11.14
C SER A 102 9.80 21.95 11.54
N LYS A 103 10.75 22.39 10.70
CA LYS A 103 11.18 23.78 10.63
C LYS A 103 11.36 24.14 9.17
N ASP A 104 10.39 24.91 8.72
CA ASP A 104 10.49 25.90 7.66
C ASP A 104 11.86 26.60 7.70
N SER A 105 12.51 26.73 6.55
CA SER A 105 13.53 27.75 6.31
C SER A 105 13.57 28.05 4.81
N GLU A 106 12.95 29.18 4.50
CA GLU A 106 13.21 30.08 3.37
C GLU A 106 14.66 30.07 2.82
N GLU A 107 14.74 30.40 1.53
CA GLU A 107 15.79 31.18 0.86
C GLU A 107 17.28 30.89 1.17
N ASP A 108 17.93 30.13 0.27
CA ASP A 108 19.26 30.54 -0.22
C ASP A 108 19.50 30.02 -1.65
N ARG A 109 19.13 30.83 -2.66
CA ARG A 109 19.68 30.72 -4.02
C ARG A 109 20.57 31.94 -4.25
N PRO A 110 21.88 31.77 -4.54
CA PRO A 110 22.77 32.90 -4.67
C PRO A 110 22.44 33.74 -5.90
N ARG A 111 22.31 35.05 -5.68
CA ARG A 111 22.19 36.08 -6.72
C ARG A 111 23.47 36.13 -7.57
N SER A 112 23.47 35.54 -8.76
CA SER A 112 24.47 35.85 -9.78
C SER A 112 24.02 37.02 -10.66
N ARG A 113 24.53 38.19 -10.27
CA ARG A 113 24.98 39.33 -11.08
C ARG A 113 24.51 39.42 -12.56
N GLY A 114 23.77 40.49 -12.84
CA GLY A 114 24.12 41.45 -13.91
C GLY A 114 23.63 41.16 -15.34
N GLY A 115 22.52 41.78 -15.74
CA GLY A 115 22.12 41.93 -17.14
C GLY A 115 20.97 42.92 -17.26
N LYS A 116 21.15 43.95 -18.10
CA LYS A 116 20.43 45.24 -18.09
C LYS A 116 18.92 45.18 -18.35
N ILE A 117 18.26 46.16 -17.74
CA ILE A 117 16.91 46.65 -18.03
C ILE A 117 16.83 47.13 -19.49
N LEU A 118 15.88 46.62 -20.27
CA LEU A 118 15.19 47.41 -21.30
C LEU A 118 13.69 47.19 -21.17
N ARG A 119 13.00 48.28 -20.82
CA ARG A 119 11.54 48.42 -20.88
C ARG A 119 11.15 48.87 -22.28
N THR A 120 10.23 48.16 -22.93
CA THR A 120 9.28 48.67 -23.94
C THR A 120 8.22 47.57 -24.09
N ASP A 121 7.06 47.70 -23.48
CA ASP A 121 5.85 48.35 -24.01
C ASP A 121 4.86 47.34 -24.61
N LYS A 122 3.72 47.21 -23.92
CA LYS A 122 2.35 47.15 -24.45
C LYS A 122 1.95 46.02 -25.41
N LYS A 123 0.70 45.56 -25.18
CA LYS A 123 -0.17 44.73 -26.05
C LYS A 123 0.24 43.24 -26.08
N ARG A 124 -0.63 42.24 -26.02
CA ARG A 124 -2.09 42.14 -26.08
C ARG A 124 -2.42 40.63 -26.02
N ILE A 125 -3.69 40.32 -25.74
CA ILE A 125 -4.45 39.16 -26.26
C ILE A 125 -4.34 37.80 -25.53
N ALA A 126 -5.38 37.58 -24.72
CA ALA A 126 -6.31 36.44 -24.73
C ALA A 126 -5.89 35.05 -24.20
N LYS A 127 -6.52 34.75 -23.05
CA LYS A 127 -7.19 33.49 -22.69
C LYS A 127 -7.23 32.42 -23.80
N ARG A 128 -6.63 31.26 -23.57
CA ARG A 128 -7.15 29.98 -24.09
C ARG A 128 -7.10 28.90 -23.00
N LYS A 129 -8.28 28.58 -22.49
CA LYS A 129 -8.59 27.37 -21.72
C LYS A 129 -8.29 26.15 -22.60
N THR A 130 -7.58 25.15 -22.07
CA THR A 130 -7.41 23.84 -22.71
C THR A 130 -8.74 23.07 -22.67
N PRO A 131 -9.28 22.60 -23.82
CA PRO A 131 -10.51 21.82 -23.80
C PRO A 131 -10.24 20.34 -23.50
N ILE A 132 -10.94 19.84 -22.48
CA ILE A 132 -11.12 18.42 -22.16
C ILE A 132 -11.78 17.72 -23.36
N ARG A 133 -11.11 16.74 -23.97
CA ARG A 133 -11.72 15.89 -25.01
C ARG A 133 -12.36 14.65 -24.36
N ARG A 134 -13.69 14.55 -24.55
CA ARG A 134 -14.60 13.50 -24.10
C ARG A 134 -14.49 12.22 -24.95
N ALA A 135 -14.96 11.12 -24.36
CA ALA A 135 -14.95 9.72 -24.81
C ALA A 135 -15.51 9.43 -26.22
N HIS A 136 -15.02 8.35 -26.83
CA HIS A 136 -15.47 7.82 -28.12
C HIS A 136 -16.73 6.94 -28.02
N PRO A 137 -17.75 7.13 -28.86
CA PRO A 137 -18.91 6.23 -28.96
C PRO A 137 -18.68 5.04 -29.91
N LYS A 138 -19.30 3.89 -29.56
CA LYS A 138 -19.22 2.60 -30.28
C LYS A 138 -19.91 2.66 -31.66
N ARG A 139 -19.28 2.04 -32.65
CA ARG A 139 -19.71 1.99 -34.06
C ARG A 139 -20.72 0.84 -34.27
N LYS A 140 -21.92 1.14 -34.77
CA LYS A 140 -22.93 0.14 -35.19
C LYS A 140 -22.55 -0.47 -36.54
N ARG A 141 -22.59 -1.81 -36.67
CA ARG A 141 -22.50 -2.53 -37.95
C ARG A 141 -23.88 -2.52 -38.62
N THR A 142 -23.97 -1.96 -39.82
CA THR A 142 -25.14 -2.12 -40.70
C THR A 142 -24.79 -3.07 -41.84
N VAL A 143 -25.69 -4.02 -42.10
CA VAL A 143 -25.59 -5.06 -43.13
C VAL A 143 -25.89 -4.44 -44.50
N LYS A 144 -24.99 -4.61 -45.47
CA LYS A 144 -25.19 -4.15 -46.85
C LYS A 144 -25.83 -5.27 -47.67
N LYS A 145 -27.09 -5.05 -48.05
CA LYS A 145 -27.88 -5.79 -49.03
C LYS A 145 -27.25 -5.62 -50.41
N ALA A 146 -26.95 -6.71 -51.11
CA ALA A 146 -26.64 -6.71 -52.53
C ALA A 146 -27.80 -7.39 -53.27
N GLN A 147 -28.34 -6.69 -54.26
CA GLN A 147 -29.35 -7.17 -55.21
C GLN A 147 -28.68 -7.37 -56.57
N GLY A 148 -29.18 -8.38 -57.30
CA GLY A 148 -29.09 -8.54 -58.76
C GLY A 148 -27.93 -9.39 -59.23
N ALA A 149 -28.03 -10.19 -60.29
CA ALA A 149 -29.13 -10.57 -61.18
C ALA A 149 -28.59 -11.63 -62.17
N ALA A 150 -29.51 -12.40 -62.78
CA ALA A 150 -29.36 -13.12 -64.07
C ALA A 150 -28.33 -14.29 -64.10
N SER A 151 -28.58 -15.43 -64.74
CA SER A 151 -29.63 -15.92 -65.63
C SER A 151 -29.65 -17.44 -65.55
#